data_AF-A0A395IMK6-F1
#
_entry.id   AF-A0A395IMK6-F1
#
_cell.length_a   1.000
_cell.length_b   1.000
_cell.length_c   1.000
_cell.angle_alpha   90.00
_cell.angle_beta   90.00
_cell.angle_gamma   90.00
#
_symmetry.space_group_name_H-M   'P 1'
#
loop_
_entity.id
_entity.type
_entity.pdbx_description
1 polymer ?
#
loop_
_entity_poly.entity_id
_entity_poly.type
_entity_poly.pdbx_seq_one_letter_code
_entity_poly.pdbx_strand_id
1 'polypeptide(L)'
;MVSSSFLWPSLLWEQQPFQLQPSPFSSGAARPAEKQVISEYFDMLGHKVQAGRKMSQAPVCNLKNAAQPVPSPTPLPGPSTGSGGFAKSDAIPAPAGASIGQNDQGFGAVPWLKLTARNGATGGLQEVYRVNTAGGNPPATCADRLGSNFNVQYAAEYWFYEA
;
A
#
# COMPACT_ATOMS: atom_id res chain seq x y z
N MET A 1 -2.39 -37.53 57.02
CA MET A 1 -1.99 -36.12 57.12
C MET A 1 -0.57 -35.99 56.60
N VAL A 2 -0.41 -35.57 55.35
CA VAL A 2 0.86 -35.00 54.87
C VAL A 2 0.46 -33.81 53.99
N SER A 3 0.72 -32.63 54.52
CA SER A 3 0.54 -31.35 53.85
C SER A 3 1.69 -31.17 52.86
N SER A 4 1.40 -30.85 51.60
CA SER A 4 2.42 -30.51 50.62
C SER A 4 2.04 -29.22 49.93
N SER A 5 2.64 -28.14 50.42
CA SER A 5 2.62 -26.81 49.86
C SER A 5 3.43 -26.79 48.57
N PHE A 6 2.77 -26.62 47.42
CA PHE A 6 3.45 -26.30 46.17
C PHE A 6 3.51 -24.78 46.03
N LEU A 7 4.70 -24.23 46.23
CA LEU A 7 5.06 -22.85 45.93
C LEU A 7 5.04 -22.66 44.42
N TRP A 8 4.06 -21.90 43.93
CA TRP A 8 3.98 -21.42 42.56
C TRP A 8 5.08 -20.38 42.35
N PRO A 9 6.04 -20.54 41.42
CA PRO A 9 6.88 -19.43 41.04
C PRO A 9 6.00 -18.49 40.21
N SER A 10 5.71 -17.33 40.79
CA SER A 10 5.24 -16.14 40.06
C SER A 10 6.27 -15.79 39.00
N LEU A 11 6.15 -16.38 37.81
CA LEU A 11 6.76 -15.83 36.61
C LEU A 11 6.04 -14.50 36.35
N LEU A 12 6.64 -13.43 36.87
CA LEU A 12 6.40 -12.07 36.40
C LEU A 12 6.58 -12.11 34.88
N TRP A 13 5.46 -12.00 34.18
CA TRP A 13 5.43 -11.70 32.76
C TRP A 13 5.80 -10.23 32.62
N GLU A 14 7.09 -9.93 32.78
CA GLU A 14 7.65 -8.61 32.52
C GLU A 14 7.62 -8.42 30.99
N GLN A 15 6.50 -7.88 30.48
CA GLN A 15 6.40 -7.45 29.09
C GLN A 15 7.32 -6.27 28.89
N GLN A 16 8.59 -6.55 28.55
CA GLN A 16 9.47 -5.52 28.03
C GLN A 16 8.88 -5.03 26.69
N PRO A 17 8.50 -3.75 26.57
CA PRO A 17 8.04 -3.22 25.31
C PRO A 17 9.19 -3.35 24.31
N PHE A 18 8.95 -4.04 23.20
CA PHE A 18 9.83 -4.03 22.03
C PHE A 18 9.98 -2.57 21.59
N GLN A 19 11.08 -1.94 21.98
CA GLN A 19 11.46 -0.64 21.46
C GLN A 19 11.92 -0.88 20.01
N LEU A 20 11.04 -0.57 19.05
CA LEU A 20 11.43 -0.48 17.65
C LEU A 20 12.47 0.63 17.54
N GLN A 21 13.74 0.26 17.44
CA GLN A 21 14.78 1.24 17.20
C GLN A 21 14.59 1.81 15.79
N PRO A 22 14.44 3.13 15.63
CA PRO A 22 14.39 3.74 14.30
C PRO A 22 15.75 3.57 13.64
N SER A 23 15.91 2.53 12.82
CA SER A 23 17.10 2.36 11.99
C SER A 23 17.06 3.45 10.90
N PRO A 24 18.08 4.33 10.82
CA PRO A 24 18.13 5.30 9.73
C PRO A 24 18.22 4.54 8.41
N PHE A 25 17.39 4.95 7.46
CA PHE A 25 17.36 4.36 6.11
C PHE A 25 18.73 4.58 5.45
N SER A 26 19.47 3.49 5.22
CA SER A 26 20.80 3.54 4.61
C SER A 26 20.68 3.31 3.10
N SER A 27 21.16 4.27 2.31
CA SER A 27 21.24 4.17 0.83
C SER A 27 22.47 3.40 0.33
N GLY A 28 23.20 2.72 1.22
CA GLY A 28 24.34 1.88 0.87
C GLY A 28 23.95 0.44 0.49
N ALA A 29 24.89 -0.34 -0.04
CA ALA A 29 24.68 -1.76 -0.29
C ALA A 29 24.31 -2.50 1.01
N ALA A 30 23.19 -3.22 0.99
CA ALA A 30 22.60 -3.88 2.15
C ALA A 30 23.62 -4.73 2.91
N ARG A 31 23.89 -4.37 4.16
CA ARG A 31 24.77 -5.13 5.04
C ARG A 31 24.12 -6.49 5.37
N PRO A 32 24.89 -7.55 5.66
CA PRO A 32 24.32 -8.88 5.96
C PRO A 32 23.24 -8.88 7.05
N ALA A 33 23.36 -8.01 8.06
CA ALA A 33 22.38 -7.83 9.13
C ALA A 33 21.05 -7.21 8.63
N GLU A 34 21.08 -6.26 7.68
CA GLU A 34 19.85 -5.68 7.10
C GLU A 34 19.10 -6.70 6.24
N LYS A 35 19.83 -7.60 5.57
CA LYS A 35 19.23 -8.69 4.80
C LYS A 35 18.51 -9.71 5.68
N GLN A 36 19.02 -9.97 6.89
CA GLN A 36 18.37 -10.84 7.87
C GLN A 36 17.05 -10.23 8.37
N VAL A 37 17.05 -8.94 8.69
CA VAL A 37 15.83 -8.21 9.10
C VAL A 37 14.76 -8.26 8.01
N ILE A 38 15.14 -8.12 6.75
CA ILE A 38 14.22 -8.19 5.61
C ILE A 38 13.66 -9.61 5.44
N SER A 39 14.50 -10.66 5.58
CA SER A 39 14.05 -12.05 5.50
C SER A 39 13.06 -12.39 6.62
N GLU A 40 13.38 -12.02 7.85
CA GLU A 40 12.50 -12.23 9.02
C GLU A 40 11.16 -11.50 8.86
N TYR A 41 11.17 -10.31 8.26
CA TYR A 41 9.95 -9.57 7.93
C TYR A 41 9.09 -10.32 6.90
N PHE A 42 9.69 -10.80 5.81
CA PHE A 42 8.95 -11.55 4.78
C PHE A 42 8.43 -12.90 5.29
N ASP A 43 9.18 -13.59 6.15
CA ASP A 43 8.72 -14.82 6.80
C ASP A 43 7.53 -14.54 7.73
N MET A 44 7.60 -13.48 8.52
CA MET A 44 6.49 -13.04 9.38
C MET A 44 5.25 -12.66 8.58
N LEU A 45 5.42 -11.97 7.44
CA LEU A 45 4.32 -11.68 6.52
C LEU A 45 3.72 -12.96 5.94
N GLY A 46 4.56 -13.90 5.49
CA GLY A 46 4.13 -15.20 4.99
C GLY A 46 3.27 -15.95 6.00
N HIS A 47 3.70 -15.99 7.26
CA HIS A 47 2.94 -16.59 8.35
C HIS A 47 1.59 -15.92 8.58
N LYS A 48 1.52 -14.58 8.58
CA LYS A 48 0.25 -13.85 8.73
C LYS A 48 -0.70 -14.07 7.56
N VAL A 49 -0.19 -14.13 6.33
CA VAL A 49 -0.99 -14.42 5.14
C VAL A 49 -1.56 -15.84 5.21
N GLN A 50 -0.74 -16.83 5.56
CA GLN A 50 -1.20 -18.23 5.70
C GLN A 50 -2.21 -18.40 6.83
N ALA A 51 -2.01 -17.72 7.96
CA ALA A 51 -2.99 -17.66 9.04
C ALA A 51 -4.32 -17.05 8.55
N GLY A 52 -4.25 -15.95 7.79
CA GLY A 52 -5.43 -15.30 7.22
C GLY A 52 -6.21 -16.12 6.21
N ARG A 53 -5.52 -16.92 5.39
CA ARG A 53 -6.18 -17.87 4.47
C ARG A 53 -6.96 -18.96 5.18
N LYS A 54 -6.61 -19.28 6.43
CA LYS A 54 -7.28 -20.28 7.26
C LYS A 54 -8.36 -19.68 8.18
N MET A 55 -8.60 -18.37 8.12
CA MET A 55 -9.70 -17.74 8.86
C MET A 55 -10.99 -17.79 8.03
N SER A 56 -12.07 -18.33 8.60
CA SER A 56 -13.39 -18.38 7.96
C SER A 56 -14.03 -17.00 7.79
N GLN A 57 -13.59 -16.00 8.54
CA GLN A 57 -13.99 -14.61 8.41
C GLN A 57 -12.88 -13.69 8.93
N ALA A 58 -12.75 -12.50 8.36
CA ALA A 58 -11.78 -11.51 8.83
C ALA A 58 -12.07 -11.11 10.29
N PRO A 59 -11.06 -10.99 11.16
CA PRO A 59 -11.25 -10.52 12.53
C PRO A 59 -11.91 -9.13 12.51
N VAL A 60 -13.07 -9.01 13.17
CA VAL A 60 -13.76 -7.73 13.29
C VAL A 60 -12.95 -6.84 14.24
N CYS A 61 -12.21 -5.88 13.68
CA CYS A 61 -11.48 -4.89 14.46
C CYS A 61 -12.47 -3.93 15.10
N ASN A 62 -12.66 -4.02 16.41
CA ASN A 62 -13.43 -3.03 17.16
C ASN A 62 -12.60 -1.73 17.26
N LEU A 63 -12.95 -0.74 16.44
CA LEU A 63 -12.21 0.51 16.29
C LEU A 63 -12.14 1.39 17.55
N LYS A 64 -12.87 1.05 18.63
CA LYS A 64 -12.87 1.84 19.87
C LYS A 64 -11.52 1.86 20.61
N ASN A 65 -10.67 0.85 20.39
CA ASN A 65 -9.36 0.71 21.04
C ASN A 65 -8.20 0.72 20.03
N ALA A 66 -8.45 1.10 18.77
CA ALA A 66 -7.42 1.15 17.76
C ALA A 66 -6.43 2.29 18.08
N ALA A 67 -5.23 1.94 18.53
CA ALA A 67 -4.14 2.89 18.66
C ALA A 67 -3.60 3.21 17.25
N GLN A 68 -3.78 4.45 16.80
CA GLN A 68 -3.13 4.88 15.57
C GLN A 68 -1.61 4.86 15.74
N PRO A 69 -0.83 4.56 14.68
CA PRO A 69 0.61 4.75 14.71
C PRO A 69 0.92 6.17 15.18
N VAL A 70 1.75 6.28 16.22
CA VAL A 70 2.22 7.58 16.69
C VAL A 70 2.90 8.30 15.51
N PRO A 71 2.53 9.57 15.24
CA PRO A 71 3.11 10.31 14.14
C PRO A 71 4.64 10.31 14.27
N SER A 72 5.33 10.09 13.15
CA SER A 72 6.78 10.24 13.09
C SER A 72 7.17 11.60 13.70
N PRO A 73 8.13 11.65 14.65
CA PRO A 73 8.57 12.90 15.26
C PRO A 73 9.25 13.83 14.23
N THR A 74 9.60 13.29 13.07
CA THR A 74 10.02 14.07 11.91
C THR A 74 8.80 14.30 11.01
N PRO A 75 8.33 15.56 10.86
CA PRO A 75 7.35 15.91 9.86
C PRO A 75 7.83 15.39 8.51
N LEU A 76 7.03 14.54 7.87
CA LEU A 76 7.25 14.25 6.47
C LEU A 76 7.25 15.59 5.74
N PRO A 77 8.16 15.80 4.78
CA PRO A 77 8.10 17.00 3.96
C PRO A 77 6.68 17.11 3.40
N GLY A 78 6.10 18.31 3.51
CA GLY A 78 4.77 18.56 2.96
C GLY A 78 4.73 18.08 1.50
N PRO A 79 3.62 17.50 1.04
CA PRO A 79 3.49 17.15 -0.38
C PRO A 79 3.84 18.38 -1.18
N SER A 80 4.90 18.29 -1.99
CA SER A 80 5.31 19.40 -2.83
C SER A 80 4.12 19.78 -3.70
N THR A 81 3.82 21.09 -3.76
CA THR A 81 2.81 21.64 -4.65
C THR A 81 3.02 21.02 -6.02
N GLY A 82 2.03 20.23 -6.48
CA GLY A 82 2.13 19.34 -7.64
C GLY A 82 2.49 20.05 -8.93
N SER A 83 3.77 20.37 -9.09
CA SER A 83 4.45 20.43 -10.37
C SER A 83 4.85 19.00 -10.65
N GLY A 84 3.87 18.18 -11.06
CA GLY A 84 4.05 16.73 -11.21
C GLY A 84 5.36 16.43 -11.91
N GLY A 85 6.21 15.61 -11.29
CA GLY A 85 7.52 15.25 -11.83
C GLY A 85 7.44 14.61 -13.21
N PHE A 86 6.23 14.24 -13.65
CA PHE A 86 5.91 13.76 -14.98
C PHE A 86 4.88 14.66 -15.67
N ALA A 87 5.07 14.90 -16.96
CA ALA A 87 4.09 15.52 -17.86
C ALA A 87 3.50 14.44 -18.78
N LYS A 88 2.19 14.56 -19.08
CA LYS A 88 1.56 13.71 -20.09
C LYS A 88 2.18 14.00 -21.45
N SER A 89 2.85 13.01 -22.02
CA SER A 89 3.43 13.09 -23.36
C SER A 89 2.49 12.52 -24.41
N ASP A 90 1.73 11.47 -24.08
CA ASP A 90 0.77 10.88 -25.03
C ASP A 90 -0.42 10.20 -24.32
N ALA A 91 -1.51 10.03 -25.05
CA ALA A 91 -2.63 9.16 -24.68
C ALA A 91 -3.27 8.51 -25.89
N ILE A 92 -3.58 7.23 -25.74
CA ILE A 92 -4.44 6.51 -26.67
C ILE A 92 -5.67 5.98 -25.93
N PRO A 93 -6.86 5.94 -26.57
CA PRO A 93 -8.03 5.29 -25.99
C PRO A 93 -7.71 3.84 -25.61
N ALA A 94 -8.32 3.37 -24.52
CA ALA A 94 -8.23 1.94 -24.18
C ALA A 94 -8.83 1.11 -25.33
N PRO A 95 -8.28 -0.09 -25.62
CA PRO A 95 -8.83 -0.96 -26.65
C PRO A 95 -10.30 -1.29 -26.42
N ALA A 96 -11.07 -1.54 -27.49
CA ALA A 96 -12.51 -1.83 -27.38
C ALA A 96 -12.86 -3.07 -26.55
N GLY A 97 -11.91 -4.00 -26.38
CA GLY A 97 -12.05 -5.17 -25.49
C GLY A 97 -11.62 -4.94 -24.04
N ALA A 98 -11.24 -3.71 -23.67
CA ALA A 98 -10.88 -3.39 -22.29
C ALA A 98 -12.10 -3.47 -21.38
N SER A 99 -11.91 -4.04 -20.18
CA SER A 99 -12.99 -4.18 -19.21
C SER A 99 -13.55 -2.82 -18.82
N ILE A 100 -14.87 -2.67 -18.93
CA ILE A 100 -15.55 -1.39 -18.64
C ILE A 100 -15.69 -1.10 -17.15
N GLY A 101 -15.37 -2.09 -16.30
CA GLY A 101 -15.45 -2.02 -14.84
C GLY A 101 -15.70 -3.40 -14.22
N GLN A 102 -15.84 -3.46 -12.90
CA GLN A 102 -16.03 -4.71 -12.18
C GLN A 102 -17.33 -5.42 -12.62
N ASN A 103 -17.26 -6.73 -12.87
CA ASN A 103 -18.38 -7.57 -13.34
C ASN A 103 -19.01 -7.08 -14.66
N ASP A 104 -18.21 -6.51 -15.56
CA ASP A 104 -18.69 -5.91 -16.82
C ASP A 104 -19.76 -4.83 -16.59
N GLN A 105 -19.64 -4.11 -15.46
CA GLN A 105 -20.44 -2.96 -15.11
C GLN A 105 -19.51 -1.76 -14.85
N GLY A 106 -19.73 -0.64 -15.53
CA GLY A 106 -18.96 0.57 -15.34
C GLY A 106 -19.08 1.54 -16.52
N PHE A 107 -18.23 2.56 -16.53
CA PHE A 107 -18.30 3.67 -17.50
C PHE A 107 -17.14 3.62 -18.52
N GLY A 108 -16.48 2.46 -18.65
CA GLY A 108 -15.38 2.25 -19.58
C GLY A 108 -14.00 2.37 -18.92
N ALA A 109 -13.00 1.86 -19.65
CA ALA A 109 -11.61 1.93 -19.24
C ALA A 109 -11.00 3.31 -19.55
N VAL A 110 -10.22 3.85 -18.61
CA VAL A 110 -9.45 5.08 -18.84
C VAL A 110 -8.41 4.89 -19.95
N PRO A 111 -8.05 5.94 -20.71
CA PRO A 111 -7.04 5.86 -21.77
C PRO A 111 -5.70 5.34 -21.28
N TRP A 112 -4.94 4.68 -22.14
CA TRP A 112 -3.53 4.41 -21.88
C TRP A 112 -2.74 5.71 -21.98
N LEU A 113 -1.74 5.88 -21.13
CA LEU A 113 -0.98 7.11 -21.03
C LEU A 113 0.51 6.84 -21.12
N LYS A 114 1.22 7.74 -21.79
CA LYS A 114 2.66 7.92 -21.62
C LYS A 114 2.88 9.22 -20.87
N LEU A 115 3.67 9.14 -19.80
CA LEU A 115 4.15 10.30 -19.07
C LEU A 115 5.68 10.35 -19.20
N THR A 116 6.21 11.55 -19.38
CA THR A 116 7.66 11.79 -19.45
C THR A 116 8.08 12.67 -18.28
N ALA A 117 9.17 12.32 -17.64
CA ALA A 117 9.71 13.05 -16.52
C ALA A 117 10.17 14.44 -16.96
N ARG A 118 9.88 15.43 -16.12
CA ARG A 118 10.47 16.76 -16.24
C ARG A 118 11.91 16.68 -15.72
N ASN A 119 12.82 17.40 -16.38
CA ASN A 119 14.24 17.40 -16.02
C ASN A 119 14.45 17.65 -14.52
N GLY A 120 15.19 16.76 -13.88
CA GLY A 120 15.57 16.86 -12.47
C GLY A 120 14.45 16.54 -11.45
N ALA A 121 13.26 16.11 -11.89
CA ALA A 121 12.11 16.01 -11.00
C ALA A 121 11.91 14.63 -10.34
N THR A 122 12.58 13.58 -10.83
CA THR A 122 12.16 12.18 -10.58
C THR A 122 13.29 11.23 -10.18
N GLY A 123 14.51 11.74 -9.95
CA GLY A 123 15.62 10.92 -9.42
C GLY A 123 16.14 9.82 -10.36
N GLY A 124 15.94 9.95 -11.68
CA GLY A 124 16.44 8.98 -12.69
C GLY A 124 15.33 8.37 -13.56
N LEU A 125 14.08 8.38 -13.08
CA LEU A 125 12.93 7.93 -13.87
C LEU A 125 12.68 8.87 -15.05
N GLN A 126 12.57 8.32 -16.25
CA GLN A 126 12.34 9.10 -17.48
C GLN A 126 10.92 8.94 -18.00
N GLU A 127 10.37 7.74 -17.97
CA GLU A 127 9.10 7.45 -18.62
C GLU A 127 8.23 6.55 -17.76
N VAL A 128 6.93 6.83 -17.77
CA VAL A 128 5.91 5.99 -17.14
C VAL A 128 4.83 5.69 -18.17
N TYR A 129 4.55 4.41 -18.35
CA TYR A 129 3.46 3.95 -19.20
C TYR A 129 2.36 3.37 -18.34
N ARG A 130 1.13 3.77 -18.63
CA ARG A 130 -0.07 3.19 -18.07
C ARG A 130 -0.80 2.44 -19.17
N VAL A 131 -0.91 1.13 -19.03
CA VAL A 131 -1.50 0.22 -20.02
C VAL A 131 -2.47 -0.75 -19.34
N ASN A 132 -3.15 -1.58 -20.13
CA ASN A 132 -4.07 -2.62 -19.65
C ASN A 132 -5.08 -2.11 -18.60
N THR A 133 -5.64 -0.93 -18.86
CA THR A 133 -6.61 -0.28 -18.00
C THR A 133 -7.96 -1.00 -18.01
N ALA A 134 -8.60 -1.06 -16.85
CA ALA A 134 -9.96 -1.58 -16.64
C ALA A 134 -10.75 -0.60 -15.77
N GLY A 135 -11.91 -0.17 -16.24
CA GLY A 135 -12.75 0.81 -15.56
C GLY A 135 -12.07 2.18 -15.34
N GLY A 136 -12.55 2.91 -14.34
CA GLY A 136 -12.00 4.21 -13.93
C GLY A 136 -12.50 5.43 -14.70
N ASN A 137 -13.21 5.28 -15.82
CA ASN A 137 -13.88 6.44 -16.41
C ASN A 137 -15.00 6.92 -15.49
N PRO A 138 -15.19 8.24 -15.35
CA PRO A 138 -16.32 8.77 -14.62
C PRO A 138 -17.63 8.49 -15.39
N PRO A 139 -18.78 8.45 -14.70
CA PRO A 139 -20.08 8.53 -15.36
C PRO A 139 -20.19 9.78 -16.23
N ALA A 140 -20.95 9.70 -17.32
CA ALA A 140 -21.18 10.84 -18.21
C ALA A 140 -21.87 12.02 -17.51
N THR A 141 -22.67 11.74 -16.47
CA THR A 141 -23.38 12.72 -15.66
C THR A 141 -23.19 12.43 -14.18
N CYS A 142 -23.12 13.48 -13.37
CA CYS A 142 -23.10 13.38 -11.90
C CYS A 142 -24.52 13.40 -11.29
N ALA A 143 -25.56 13.46 -12.12
CA ALA A 143 -26.94 13.75 -11.71
C ALA A 143 -27.56 12.65 -10.84
N ASP A 144 -27.21 11.40 -11.10
CA ASP A 144 -27.89 10.24 -10.53
C ASP A 144 -27.33 9.87 -9.14
N ARG A 145 -26.23 10.52 -8.70
CA ARG A 145 -25.37 10.04 -7.60
C ARG A 145 -24.93 11.14 -6.61
N LEU A 146 -25.73 12.18 -6.41
CA LEU A 146 -25.41 13.34 -5.54
C LEU A 146 -25.49 13.06 -4.01
N GLY A 147 -25.75 11.84 -3.57
CA GLY A 147 -26.15 11.56 -2.17
C GLY A 147 -25.03 11.24 -1.19
N SER A 148 -23.89 10.71 -1.63
CA SER A 148 -22.73 10.39 -0.76
C SER A 148 -21.69 9.70 -1.65
N ASN A 149 -20.49 10.26 -1.74
CA ASN A 149 -19.27 9.68 -2.33
C ASN A 149 -19.49 8.44 -3.23
N PHE A 150 -19.46 8.62 -4.56
CA PHE A 150 -19.46 7.48 -5.47
C PHE A 150 -18.02 6.99 -5.70
N ASN A 151 -17.83 5.68 -5.76
CA ASN A 151 -16.55 5.05 -6.06
C ASN A 151 -16.62 4.37 -7.42
N VAL A 152 -15.63 4.63 -8.28
CA VAL A 152 -15.46 3.96 -9.57
C VAL A 152 -14.27 3.02 -9.44
N GLN A 153 -14.54 1.72 -9.58
CA GLN A 153 -13.49 0.71 -9.54
C GLN A 153 -12.56 0.87 -10.74
N TYR A 154 -11.27 0.70 -10.49
CA TYR A 154 -10.22 0.97 -11.46
C TYR A 154 -9.03 0.04 -11.22
N ALA A 155 -8.50 -0.54 -12.30
CA ALA A 155 -7.24 -1.24 -12.32
C ALA A 155 -6.44 -0.82 -13.56
N ALA A 156 -5.11 -0.79 -13.44
CA ALA A 156 -4.21 -0.59 -14.56
C ALA A 156 -2.83 -1.15 -14.26
N GLU A 157 -2.09 -1.43 -15.33
CA GLU A 157 -0.70 -1.83 -15.28
C GLU A 157 0.21 -0.62 -15.54
N TYR A 158 1.26 -0.49 -14.74
CA TYR A 158 2.22 0.60 -14.84
C TYR A 158 3.63 0.07 -15.11
N TRP A 159 4.29 0.64 -16.11
CA TRP A 159 5.68 0.37 -16.45
C TRP A 159 6.50 1.64 -16.22
N PHE A 160 7.58 1.51 -15.47
CA PHE A 160 8.48 2.60 -15.11
C PHE A 160 9.85 2.34 -15.75
N TYR A 161 10.37 3.34 -16.47
CA TYR A 161 11.67 3.26 -17.13
C TYR A 161 12.60 4.36 -16.61
N GLU A 162 13.84 3.97 -16.37
CA GLU A 162 14.95 4.82 -15.94
C GLU A 162 15.99 4.94 -17.07
N ALA A 163 16.86 5.94 -16.95
CA ALA A 163 17.95 6.24 -17.90
C ALA A 163 19.19 5.36 -17.68
#